data_AF-A0A258KT26-F1
#
_entry.id   AF-A0A258KT26-F1
#
_cell.length_a   1.000
_cell.length_b   1.000
_cell.length_c   1.000
_cell.angle_alpha   90.00
_cell.angle_beta   90.00
_cell.angle_gamma   90.00
#
_symmetry.space_group_name_H-M   'P 1'
#
loop_
_entity.id
_entity.type
_entity.pdbx_description
1 polymer ?
#
loop_
_entity_poly.entity_id
_entity_poly.type
_entity_poly.pdbx_seq_one_letter_code
_entity_poly.pdbx_strand_id
1 'polypeptide(L)'
;MTSASQTERREAIVDGEFAFTNTDFKKIAALLYAQAGISLPETKATLVYSRLAKRLRALGMKTFTEYCAFVALESSVDEQQEMLRALTTNVTRFFREPHHFDDLRANILEPMADKV
;
A
#
# COMPACT_ATOMS: atom_id res chain seq x y z
N MET A 1 28.68 11.21 9.52
CA MET A 1 27.40 10.71 8.97
C MET A 1 26.30 11.78 8.88
N THR A 2 26.61 13.07 9.04
CA THR A 2 25.59 14.12 9.27
C THR A 2 25.09 14.84 8.00
N SER A 3 25.72 14.63 6.84
CA SER A 3 25.40 15.37 5.60
C SER A 3 24.24 14.79 4.78
N ALA A 4 24.06 13.46 4.77
CA ALA A 4 23.03 12.81 3.94
C ALA A 4 21.60 13.19 4.35
N SER A 5 21.32 13.27 5.65
CA SER A 5 19.96 13.56 6.14
C SER A 5 19.46 14.99 5.82
N GLN A 6 20.37 15.95 5.61
CA GLN A 6 19.99 17.31 5.21
C GLN A 6 19.66 17.40 3.72
N THR A 7 20.38 16.67 2.87
CA THR A 7 20.09 16.60 1.43
C THR A 7 18.75 15.92 1.18
N GLU A 8 18.47 14.79 1.85
CA GLU A 8 17.21 14.05 1.71
C GLU A 8 15.99 14.90 2.08
N ARG A 9 16.10 15.77 3.10
CA ARG A 9 15.02 16.68 3.48
C ARG A 9 14.72 17.76 2.44
N ARG A 10 15.69 18.15 1.60
CA ARG A 10 15.48 19.16 0.53
C ARG A 10 14.79 18.58 -0.70
N GLU A 11 14.89 17.26 -0.89
CA GLU A 11 14.30 16.53 -2.02
C GLU A 11 13.00 15.80 -1.66
N ALA A 12 12.47 16.02 -0.45
CA ALA A 12 11.23 15.42 0.00
C ALA A 12 10.05 15.90 -0.85
N ILE A 13 9.25 14.96 -1.35
CA ILE A 13 8.05 15.23 -2.16
C ILE A 13 6.78 15.34 -1.31
N VAL A 14 6.87 15.03 -0.01
CA VAL A 14 5.78 15.14 0.96
C VAL A 14 6.35 15.76 2.24
N ASP A 15 5.67 16.78 2.77
CA ASP A 15 5.98 17.36 4.07
C ASP A 15 5.63 16.39 5.20
N GLY A 16 6.61 16.08 6.05
CA GLY A 16 6.36 15.26 7.24
C GLY A 16 7.60 14.93 8.06
N GLU A 17 7.41 14.05 9.05
CA GLU A 17 8.41 13.58 10.01
C GLU A 17 9.64 12.93 9.35
N PHE A 18 9.40 12.02 8.40
CA PHE A 18 10.42 11.32 7.63
C PHE A 18 10.58 11.98 6.25
N ALA A 19 11.83 12.13 5.80
CA ALA A 19 12.09 12.55 4.41
C ALA A 19 11.63 11.44 3.47
N PHE A 20 10.78 11.79 2.50
CA PHE A 20 10.24 10.87 1.51
C PHE A 20 10.49 11.43 0.12
N THR A 21 11.46 10.86 -0.58
CA THR A 21 11.92 11.37 -1.88
C THR A 21 11.16 10.72 -3.04
N ASN A 22 11.26 11.30 -4.23
CA ASN A 22 10.72 10.67 -5.44
C ASN A 22 11.36 9.29 -5.72
N THR A 23 12.64 9.13 -5.38
CA THR A 23 13.35 7.86 -5.53
C THR A 23 12.74 6.77 -4.65
N ASP A 24 12.41 7.09 -3.40
CA ASP A 24 11.76 6.15 -2.48
C ASP A 24 10.36 5.78 -2.96
N PHE A 25 9.59 6.78 -3.40
CA PHE A 25 8.26 6.55 -3.96
C PHE A 25 8.31 5.58 -5.14
N LYS A 26 9.24 5.79 -6.09
CA LYS A 26 9.40 4.91 -7.26
C LYS A 26 9.77 3.48 -6.87
N LYS A 27 10.62 3.28 -5.87
CA LYS A 27 10.98 1.95 -5.36
C LYS A 27 9.76 1.24 -4.77
N ILE A 28 8.99 1.93 -3.92
CA ILE A 28 7.76 1.39 -3.32
C ILE A 28 6.72 1.08 -4.39
N ALA A 29 6.50 1.98 -5.36
CA ALA A 29 5.56 1.78 -6.46
C ALA A 29 5.95 0.57 -7.32
N ALA A 30 7.24 0.41 -7.64
CA ALA A 30 7.74 -0.73 -8.39
C ALA A 30 7.52 -2.05 -7.65
N LEU A 31 7.80 -2.09 -6.34
CA LEU A 31 7.60 -3.29 -5.52
C LEU A 31 6.12 -3.65 -5.40
N LEU A 32 5.25 -2.65 -5.20
CA LEU A 32 3.80 -2.87 -5.16
C LEU A 32 3.26 -3.39 -6.50
N TYR A 33 3.75 -2.84 -7.61
CA TYR A 33 3.37 -3.29 -8.95
C TYR A 33 3.83 -4.73 -9.20
N ALA A 34 5.07 -5.06 -8.86
CA ALA A 34 5.61 -6.41 -9.03
C ALA A 34 4.85 -7.48 -8.22
N GLN A 35 4.39 -7.13 -7.01
CA GLN A 35 3.72 -8.09 -6.13
C GLN A 35 2.21 -8.18 -6.32
N ALA A 36 1.54 -7.08 -6.67
CA ALA A 36 0.07 -7.01 -6.68
C ALA A 36 -0.54 -6.39 -7.94
N GLY A 37 0.28 -5.97 -8.91
CA GLY A 37 -0.18 -5.34 -10.15
C GLY A 37 -0.82 -3.96 -9.97
N ILE A 38 -0.66 -3.34 -8.80
CA ILE A 38 -1.26 -2.04 -8.49
C ILE A 38 -0.36 -0.91 -8.98
N SER A 39 -0.87 -0.11 -9.92
CA SER A 39 -0.20 1.11 -10.37
C SER A 39 -0.46 2.26 -9.38
N LEU A 40 0.62 2.87 -8.88
CA LEU A 40 0.59 4.01 -7.97
C LEU A 40 1.05 5.29 -8.71
N PRO A 41 0.13 6.18 -9.12
CA PRO A 41 0.52 7.47 -9.68
C PRO A 41 1.10 8.38 -8.60
N GLU A 42 2.00 9.30 -8.99
CA GLU A 42 2.67 10.23 -8.06
C GLU A 42 1.68 11.09 -7.25
N THR A 43 0.47 11.35 -7.76
CA THR A 43 -0.62 12.03 -7.03
C THR A 43 -1.05 11.32 -5.74
N LYS A 44 -0.66 10.06 -5.54
CA LYS A 44 -0.90 9.28 -4.32
C LYS A 44 0.28 9.30 -3.34
N ALA A 45 1.35 10.05 -3.60
CA ALA A 45 2.53 10.11 -2.73
C ALA A 45 2.18 10.43 -1.27
N THR A 46 1.30 11.40 -1.02
CA THR A 46 0.85 11.75 0.35
C THR A 46 0.12 10.59 1.03
N LEU A 47 -0.67 9.80 0.29
CA LEU A 47 -1.35 8.63 0.83
C LEU A 47 -0.35 7.53 1.20
N VAL A 48 0.58 7.23 0.29
CA VAL A 48 1.68 6.27 0.52
C VAL A 48 2.47 6.67 1.77
N TYR A 49 2.87 7.94 1.85
CA TYR A 49 3.56 8.50 2.99
C TYR A 49 2.80 8.28 4.30
N SER A 50 1.53 8.69 4.36
CA SER A 50 0.72 8.61 5.59
C SER A 50 0.55 7.18 6.11
N ARG A 51 0.49 6.20 5.20
CA ARG A 51 0.32 4.78 5.52
C ARG A 51 1.63 4.15 5.96
N LEU A 52 2.72 4.40 5.23
CA LEU A 52 4.02 3.82 5.52
C LEU A 52 4.77 4.50 6.66
N ALA A 53 4.55 5.80 6.92
CA ALA A 53 5.12 6.46 8.09
C ALA A 53 4.70 5.76 9.41
N LYS A 54 3.51 5.13 9.45
CA LYS A 54 3.10 4.28 10.58
C LYS A 54 3.95 3.01 10.69
N ARG A 55 4.32 2.39 9.56
CA ARG A 55 5.23 1.24 9.51
C ARG A 55 6.62 1.60 9.97
N LEU A 56 7.19 2.70 9.47
CA LEU A 56 8.50 3.20 9.89
C LEU A 56 8.56 3.39 11.42
N ARG A 57 7.52 3.99 12.02
CA ARG A 57 7.43 4.13 13.49
C ARG A 57 7.37 2.80 14.21
N ALA A 58 6.59 1.84 13.71
CA ALA A 58 6.48 0.51 14.32
C ALA A 58 7.81 -0.26 14.28
N LEU A 59 8.62 -0.06 13.24
CA LEU A 59 9.92 -0.69 13.05
C LEU A 59 11.09 0.11 13.67
N GLY A 60 10.84 1.33 14.15
CA GLY A 60 11.88 2.22 14.67
C GLY A 60 12.84 2.77 13.60
N MET A 61 12.46 2.70 12.32
CA MET A 61 13.26 3.17 11.19
C MET A 61 13.20 4.69 11.06
N LYS A 62 14.29 5.30 10.61
CA LYS A 62 14.44 6.76 10.62
C LYS A 62 14.30 7.39 9.24
N THR A 63 14.39 6.61 8.16
CA THR A 63 14.27 7.11 6.80
C THR A 63 13.50 6.15 5.90
N PHE A 64 12.87 6.69 4.85
CA PHE A 64 12.27 5.87 3.81
C PHE A 64 13.30 5.10 3.00
N THR A 65 14.52 5.64 2.86
CA THR A 65 15.66 4.95 2.24
C THR A 65 15.97 3.63 2.96
N GLU A 66 16.04 3.64 4.30
CA GLU A 66 16.25 2.47 5.14
C GLU A 66 15.10 1.46 4.98
N TYR A 67 13.86 1.94 5.04
CA TYR A 67 12.68 1.11 4.86
C TYR A 67 12.65 0.43 3.48
N CYS A 68 12.94 1.18 2.40
CA CYS A 68 12.99 0.64 1.04
C CYS A 68 14.06 -0.44 0.90
N ALA A 69 15.24 -0.24 1.52
CA ALA A 69 16.29 -1.24 1.52
C ALA A 69 15.86 -2.51 2.27
N PHE A 70 15.18 -2.35 3.42
CA PHE A 70 14.70 -3.47 4.22
C PHE A 70 13.64 -4.30 3.49
N VAL A 71 12.61 -3.67 2.91
CA VAL A 71 11.54 -4.40 2.22
C VAL A 71 12.00 -5.01 0.90
N ALA A 72 13.10 -4.55 0.32
CA ALA A 72 13.69 -5.16 -0.88
C ALA A 72 14.46 -6.47 -0.58
N LEU A 73 14.76 -6.78 0.68
CA LEU A 73 15.41 -8.04 1.04
C LEU A 73 14.43 -9.21 0.89
N GLU A 74 14.90 -10.32 0.33
CA GLU A 74 14.13 -11.56 0.22
C GLU A 74 13.73 -12.13 1.58
N SER A 75 14.51 -11.87 2.63
CA SER A 75 14.22 -12.30 3.99
C SER A 75 13.13 -11.48 4.69
N SER A 76 12.68 -10.36 4.11
CA SER A 76 11.71 -9.43 4.71
C SER A 76 10.27 -9.67 4.25
N VAL A 77 9.91 -10.93 3.96
CA VAL A 77 8.59 -11.31 3.40
C VAL A 77 7.43 -10.78 4.25
N ASP A 78 7.54 -10.87 5.58
CA ASP A 78 6.47 -10.42 6.48
C ASP A 78 6.22 -8.91 6.36
N GLU A 79 7.28 -8.09 6.29
CA GLU A 79 7.10 -6.64 6.13
C GLU A 79 6.65 -6.27 4.72
N GLN A 80 7.05 -7.02 3.69
CA GLN A 80 6.50 -6.82 2.34
C GLN A 80 4.97 -7.01 2.34
N GLN A 81 4.46 -8.03 3.03
CA GLN A 81 3.02 -8.24 3.18
C GLN A 81 2.35 -7.10 3.96
N GLU A 82 2.97 -6.62 5.04
CA GLU A 82 2.46 -5.50 5.82
C GLU A 82 2.44 -4.19 5.01
N MET A 83 3.47 -3.95 4.18
CA MET A 83 3.50 -2.85 3.23
C MET A 83 2.33 -2.95 2.24
N LEU A 84 2.10 -4.13 1.66
CA LEU A 84 1.00 -4.37 0.73
C LEU A 84 -0.36 -4.12 1.40
N ARG A 85 -0.57 -4.62 2.62
CA ARG A 85 -1.79 -4.35 3.41
C ARG A 85 -1.96 -2.86 3.71
N ALA A 86 -0.88 -2.16 4.05
CA ALA A 86 -0.91 -0.73 4.31
C ALA A 86 -1.28 0.09 3.07
N LEU A 87 -0.87 -0.35 1.87
CA LEU A 87 -1.09 0.37 0.60
C LEU A 87 -2.36 -0.04 -0.16
N THR A 88 -2.92 -1.21 0.15
CA THR A 88 -4.21 -1.64 -0.39
C THR A 88 -5.39 -0.97 0.33
N THR A 89 -6.56 -0.94 -0.30
CA THR A 89 -7.77 -0.33 0.30
C THR A 89 -8.82 -1.40 0.49
N ASN A 90 -8.88 -1.96 1.69
CA ASN A 90 -9.79 -3.05 2.06
C ASN A 90 -11.15 -2.53 2.58
N VAL A 91 -11.73 -1.52 1.92
CA VAL A 91 -13.02 -0.96 2.33
C VAL A 91 -14.15 -1.84 1.77
N THR A 92 -14.87 -2.51 2.67
CA THR A 92 -16.00 -3.38 2.34
C THR A 92 -17.12 -3.22 3.36
N ARG A 93 -18.33 -3.68 3.00
CA ARG A 93 -19.50 -3.74 3.89
C ARG A 93 -20.40 -4.91 3.50
N PHE A 94 -21.18 -5.41 4.45
CA PHE A 94 -22.23 -6.39 4.15
C PHE A 94 -23.21 -5.83 3.12
N PHE A 95 -23.61 -6.67 2.17
CA PHE A 95 -24.49 -6.31 1.05
C PHE A 95 -24.01 -5.07 0.27
N ARG A 96 -22.70 -4.95 0.04
CA ARG A 96 -22.16 -3.94 -0.89
C ARG A 96 -22.78 -4.16 -2.27
N GLU A 97 -23.35 -3.11 -2.87
CA GLU A 97 -24.06 -3.17 -4.16
C GLU A 97 -25.25 -4.15 -4.10
N PRO A 98 -26.33 -3.81 -3.33
CA PRO A 98 -27.38 -4.76 -2.97
C PRO A 98 -28.13 -5.37 -4.15
N HIS A 99 -28.24 -4.65 -5.28
CA HIS A 99 -28.87 -5.15 -6.51
C HIS A 99 -28.20 -6.44 -7.04
N HIS A 100 -26.89 -6.62 -6.83
CA HIS A 100 -26.22 -7.87 -7.19
C HIS A 100 -26.75 -9.09 -6.39
N PHE A 101 -27.25 -8.88 -5.17
CA PHE A 101 -27.83 -9.94 -4.35
C PHE A 101 -29.26 -10.25 -4.79
N ASP A 102 -30.02 -9.25 -5.22
CA ASP A 102 -31.33 -9.44 -5.85
C ASP A 102 -31.20 -10.27 -7.13
N ASP A 103 -30.22 -9.94 -7.98
CA ASP A 103 -29.91 -10.69 -9.21
C ASP A 103 -29.41 -12.11 -8.91
N LEU A 104 -28.53 -12.27 -7.93
CA LEU A 104 -28.07 -13.60 -7.49
C LEU A 104 -29.25 -14.47 -7.05
N ARG A 105 -30.20 -13.91 -6.29
CA ARG A 105 -31.40 -14.61 -5.84
C ARG A 105 -32.28 -15.03 -7.02
N ALA A 106 -32.70 -14.07 -7.84
CA ALA A 106 -33.69 -14.29 -8.88
C ALA A 106 -33.16 -15.12 -10.07
N ASN A 107 -31.91 -14.89 -10.49
CA ASN A 107 -31.39 -15.46 -11.74
C ASN A 107 -30.51 -16.70 -11.52
N ILE A 108 -29.97 -16.90 -10.32
CA ILE A 108 -29.07 -18.03 -10.03
C ILE A 108 -29.70 -18.96 -8.99
N LEU A 109 -30.06 -18.45 -7.81
CA LEU A 109 -30.51 -19.31 -6.70
C LEU A 109 -31.89 -19.92 -6.94
N GLU A 110 -32.91 -19.12 -7.31
CA GLU A 110 -34.25 -19.63 -7.57
C GLU A 110 -34.27 -20.69 -8.70
N PRO A 111 -33.64 -20.47 -9.88
CA PRO A 111 -33.62 -21.47 -10.96
C PRO A 111 -32.79 -22.73 -10.65
N MET A 112 -31.87 -22.65 -9.68
CA MET A 112 -31.09 -23.81 -9.22
C MET A 112 -31.81 -24.59 -8.11
N ALA A 113 -32.65 -23.94 -7.32
CA ALA A 113 -33.42 -24.60 -6.26
C ALA A 113 -34.41 -25.63 -6.81
N ASP A 114 -34.99 -25.37 -7.99
CA ASP A 114 -35.90 -26.30 -8.67
C ASP A 114 -35.20 -27.54 -9.27
N LYS A 115 -33.86 -27.58 -9.25
CA LYS A 115 -33.04 -28.67 -9.81
C LYS A 115 -32.47 -29.63 -8.76
N VAL A 116 -32.77 -29.42 -7.48
CA VAL A 116 -32.35 -30.25 -6.33
C VAL A 116 -33.58 -30.91 -5.73
#